data_AF-A0A6V8E3P9-F1
#
_entry.id   AF-A0A6V8E3P9-F1
#
_cell.length_a   1.000
_cell.length_b   1.000
_cell.length_c   1.000
_cell.angle_alpha   90.00
_cell.angle_beta   90.00
_cell.angle_gamma   90.00
#
_symmetry.space_group_name_H-M   'P 1'
#
loop_
_entity.id
_entity.type
_entity.pdbx_description
1 polymer ?
#
loop_
_entity_poly.entity_id
_entity_poly.type
_entity_poly.pdbx_seq_one_letter_code
_entity_poly.pdbx_strand_id
1 'polypeptide(L)'
;MGFIQEWFGFNGWKELSTRGSIFATIFYRIFFVFGLAVSIIAYSYISGGEDPSLIWIIIVGFIWFLIFQFLINFIFVNGSRYPK
;
A
#
# COMPACT_ATOMS: atom_id res chain seq x y z
N MET A 1 15.66 7.11 -14.40
CA MET A 1 14.47 6.22 -14.40
C MET A 1 13.26 7.08 -14.74
N GLY A 2 12.23 6.53 -15.40
CA GLY A 2 10.99 7.29 -15.62
C GLY A 2 10.19 7.44 -14.32
N PHE A 3 9.39 8.51 -14.20
CA PHE A 3 8.57 8.80 -13.02
C PHE A 3 7.75 7.58 -12.55
N ILE A 4 7.05 6.91 -13.46
CA ILE A 4 6.23 5.72 -13.12
C ILE A 4 7.11 4.60 -12.54
N GLN A 5 8.30 4.38 -13.10
CA GLN A 5 9.18 3.29 -12.68
C GLN A 5 9.85 3.56 -11.33
N GLU A 6 10.02 4.83 -10.96
CA GLU A 6 10.56 5.22 -9.65
C GLU A 6 9.49 5.16 -8.56
N TRP A 7 8.26 5.58 -8.87
CA TRP A 7 7.16 5.68 -7.89
C TRP A 7 6.26 4.44 -7.81
N PHE A 8 6.25 3.58 -8.83
CA PHE A 8 5.49 2.32 -8.85
C PHE A 8 6.39 1.08 -9.04
N GLY A 9 7.71 1.26 -9.14
CA GLY A 9 8.65 0.14 -9.27
C GLY A 9 9.09 -0.45 -7.94
N PHE A 10 9.42 -1.73 -7.95
CA PHE A 10 9.91 -2.48 -6.77
C PHE A 10 11.44 -2.38 -6.59
N ASN A 11 12.07 -1.29 -7.01
CA ASN A 11 13.54 -1.19 -7.01
C ASN A 11 14.11 -1.17 -5.58
N GLY A 12 13.50 -0.42 -4.66
CA GLY A 12 13.91 -0.40 -3.24
C GLY A 12 13.75 -1.74 -2.53
N TRP A 13 12.85 -2.61 -3.01
CA TRP A 13 12.68 -3.96 -2.46
C TRP A 13 13.84 -4.90 -2.79
N LYS A 14 14.53 -4.67 -3.91
CA LYS A 14 15.69 -5.47 -4.34
C LYS A 14 16.96 -5.17 -3.56
N GLU A 15 17.02 -3.99 -2.93
CA GLU A 15 18.16 -3.53 -2.14
C GLU A 15 18.09 -4.00 -0.68
N LEU A 16 16.97 -4.60 -0.26
CA LEU A 16 16.80 -5.12 1.09
C LEU A 16 17.59 -6.42 1.29
N SER A 17 18.26 -6.54 2.44
CA SER A 17 18.80 -7.82 2.93
C SER A 17 17.67 -8.86 3.09
N THR A 18 18.01 -10.15 3.12
CA THR A 18 17.01 -11.24 3.26
C THR A 18 16.09 -11.03 4.48
N ARG A 19 16.64 -10.60 5.62
CA ARG A 19 15.84 -10.28 6.81
C ARG A 19 14.95 -9.06 6.58
N GLY A 20 15.49 -7.99 5.99
CA GLY A 20 14.74 -6.78 5.68
C GLY A 20 13.57 -7.02 4.72
N SER A 21 13.79 -7.85 3.70
CA SER A 21 12.78 -8.23 2.72
C SER A 21 11.61 -9.00 3.36
N ILE A 22 11.90 -9.93 4.28
CA ILE A 22 10.86 -10.66 5.03
C ILE A 22 10.03 -9.71 5.88
N PHE A 23 10.68 -8.84 6.67
CA PHE A 23 9.96 -7.87 7.51
C PHE A 23 9.14 -6.89 6.68
N ALA A 24 9.70 -6.33 5.60
CA ALA A 24 8.98 -5.44 4.70
C ALA A 24 7.77 -6.13 4.06
N THR A 25 7.89 -7.39 3.68
CA THR A 25 6.79 -8.18 3.11
C THR A 25 5.66 -8.40 4.13
N ILE A 26 6.01 -8.75 5.38
CA ILE A 26 5.02 -8.94 6.46
C ILE A 26 4.32 -7.60 6.75
N PHE A 27 5.09 -6.53 6.94
CA PHE A 27 4.56 -5.19 7.19
C PHE A 27 3.63 -4.76 6.06
N TYR A 28 4.06 -4.87 4.81
CA TYR A 28 3.25 -4.55 3.63
C TYR A 28 1.91 -5.28 3.65
N ARG A 29 1.91 -6.60 3.89
CA ARG A 29 0.68 -7.39 3.90
C ARG A 29 -0.27 -6.98 5.01
N ILE A 30 0.25 -6.79 6.23
CA ILE A 30 -0.57 -6.42 7.38
C ILE A 30 -1.20 -5.04 7.17
N PHE A 31 -0.40 -4.04 6.79
CA PHE A 31 -0.89 -2.67 6.62
C PHE A 31 -1.83 -2.53 5.43
N PHE A 32 -1.60 -3.26 4.34
CA PHE A 32 -2.49 -3.27 3.20
C PHE A 32 -3.88 -3.77 3.59
N VAL A 33 -3.95 -4.95 4.24
CA VAL A 33 -5.20 -5.55 4.69
C VAL A 33 -5.88 -4.70 5.75
N PHE A 34 -5.11 -4.13 6.68
CA PHE A 34 -5.64 -3.24 7.70
C PHE A 34 -6.28 -1.99 7.11
N GLY A 35 -5.62 -1.32 6.16
CA GLY A 35 -6.18 -0.14 5.50
C GLY A 35 -7.43 -0.46 4.67
N LEU A 36 -7.47 -1.63 4.03
CA LEU A 36 -8.66 -2.09 3.32
C LEU A 36 -9.82 -2.37 4.30
N ALA A 37 -9.54 -3.02 5.43
CA ALA A 37 -10.54 -3.28 6.48
C ALA A 37 -11.11 -1.97 7.04
N VAL A 38 -10.24 -0.99 7.33
CA VAL A 38 -10.66 0.34 7.78
C VAL A 38 -11.57 1.00 6.73
N SER A 39 -11.25 0.89 5.45
CA SER A 39 -12.04 1.47 4.37
C SER A 39 -13.46 0.87 4.30
N ILE A 40 -13.56 -0.45 4.46
CA ILE A 40 -14.85 -1.17 4.47
C ILE A 40 -15.67 -0.77 5.71
N ILE A 41 -15.05 -0.77 6.90
CA ILE A 41 -15.72 -0.38 8.15
C ILE A 41 -16.21 1.07 8.07
N ALA A 42 -15.38 1.98 7.55
CA ALA A 42 -15.73 3.38 7.39
C ALA A 42 -16.92 3.56 6.44
N TYR A 43 -16.98 2.80 5.34
CA TYR A 43 -18.13 2.80 4.45
C TYR A 43 -19.40 2.40 5.20
N SER A 44 -19.40 1.24 5.85
CA SER A 44 -20.57 0.74 6.58
C SER A 44 -21.02 1.70 7.68
N TYR A 45 -20.10 2.39 8.34
CA TYR A 45 -20.44 3.41 9.34
C TYR A 45 -21.14 4.62 8.72
N ILE A 46 -20.63 5.13 7.59
CA ILE A 46 -21.16 6.32 6.90
C ILE A 46 -22.48 6.02 6.18
N SER A 47 -22.63 4.81 5.65
CA SER A 47 -23.83 4.37 4.93
C SER A 47 -25.00 3.97 5.84
N GLY A 48 -24.86 4.10 7.17
CA GLY A 48 -25.90 3.72 8.12
C GLY A 48 -26.03 2.21 8.33
N GLY A 49 -24.94 1.46 8.13
CA GLY A 49 -24.87 0.02 8.33
C GLY A 49 -25.06 -0.81 7.05
N GLU A 50 -25.15 -0.17 5.88
CA GLU A 50 -25.23 -0.90 4.62
C GLU A 50 -23.88 -1.51 4.22
N ASP A 51 -23.93 -2.75 3.74
CA ASP A 51 -22.76 -3.44 3.22
C ASP A 51 -22.33 -2.85 1.86
N PRO A 52 -21.02 -2.66 1.62
CA PRO A 52 -20.55 -2.18 0.34
C PRO A 52 -20.83 -3.18 -0.78
N SER A 53 -21.31 -2.66 -1.91
CA SER A 53 -21.50 -3.48 -3.12
C SER A 53 -20.16 -4.02 -3.63
N LEU A 54 -20.19 -5.13 -4.36
CA LEU A 54 -18.98 -5.72 -4.96
C LEU A 54 -18.22 -4.72 -5.85
N ILE A 55 -18.95 -3.92 -6.64
CA ILE A 55 -18.36 -2.88 -7.49
C ILE A 55 -17.62 -1.84 -6.65
N TRP A 56 -18.21 -1.41 -5.53
CA TRP A 56 -17.56 -0.47 -4.62
C TRP A 56 -16.26 -1.06 -4.05
N ILE A 57 -16.29 -2.31 -3.59
CA ILE A 57 -15.11 -2.99 -3.03
C ILE A 57 -13.99 -3.08 -4.07
N ILE A 58 -14.33 -3.40 -5.32
CA ILE A 58 -13.34 -3.47 -6.41
C ILE A 58 -12.71 -2.10 -6.66
N ILE A 59 -13.52 -1.03 -6.75
CA ILE A 59 -13.03 0.32 -7.01
C ILE A 59 -12.15 0.81 -5.86
N VAL A 60 -12.61 0.68 -4.62
CA VAL A 60 -11.84 1.12 -3.45
C VAL A 60 -10.60 0.27 -3.23
N GLY A 61 -10.68 -1.04 -3.45
CA GLY A 61 -9.52 -1.92 -3.40
C GLY A 61 -8.45 -1.53 -4.42
N PHE A 62 -8.86 -1.19 -5.65
CA PHE A 62 -7.95 -0.73 -6.69
C PHE A 62 -7.33 0.64 -6.36
N ILE A 63 -8.14 1.61 -5.94
CA ILE A 63 -7.65 2.95 -5.54
C ILE A 63 -6.71 2.84 -4.33
N TRP A 64 -7.11 2.06 -3.32
CA TRP A 64 -6.29 1.81 -2.14
C TRP A 64 -4.96 1.17 -2.49
N PHE A 65 -4.95 0.18 -3.39
CA PHE A 65 -3.72 -0.41 -3.91
C PHE A 65 -2.78 0.64 -4.53
N LEU A 66 -3.29 1.54 -5.36
CA LEU A 66 -2.48 2.58 -5.98
C LEU A 66 -1.90 3.54 -4.93
N ILE A 67 -2.72 3.99 -3.98
CA ILE A 67 -2.28 4.89 -2.88
C ILE A 67 -1.24 4.19 -2.02
N PHE A 68 -1.51 2.96 -1.61
CA PHE A 68 -0.61 2.18 -0.75
C PHE A 68 0.73 1.92 -1.43
N GLN A 69 0.71 1.53 -2.70
CA GLN A 69 1.91 1.33 -3.50
C GLN A 69 2.74 2.61 -3.60
N PHE A 70 2.08 3.76 -3.81
CA PHE A 70 2.74 5.06 -3.82
C PHE A 70 3.37 5.40 -2.46
N LEU A 71 2.66 5.21 -1.34
CA LEU A 71 3.16 5.47 0.01
C LEU A 71 4.39 4.62 0.36
N ILE A 72 4.34 3.33 0.05
CA ILE A 72 5.46 2.41 0.31
C ILE A 72 6.67 2.80 -0.55
N ASN A 73 6.47 3.09 -1.82
CA ASN A 73 7.57 3.52 -2.68
C ASN A 73 8.13 4.89 -2.29
N PHE A 74 7.31 5.80 -1.76
CA PHE A 74 7.80 7.06 -1.17
C PHE A 74 8.79 6.82 -0.03
N ILE A 75 8.52 5.84 0.86
CA ILE A 75 9.42 5.46 1.94
C ILE A 75 10.75 4.95 1.38
N PHE A 76 10.71 4.10 0.35
CA PHE A 76 11.92 3.57 -0.27
C PHE A 76 12.73 4.63 -1.03
N VAL A 77 12.07 5.48 -1.82
CA VAL A 77 12.72 6.54 -2.61
C VAL A 77 13.37 7.60 -1.71
N ASN A 78 12.71 8.00 -0.62
CA ASN A 78 13.32 8.95 0.32
C ASN A 78 14.32 8.29 1.27
N GLY A 79 14.07 7.04 1.65
CA GLY A 79 14.99 6.28 2.51
C GLY A 79 16.33 5.96 1.84
N SER A 80 16.35 5.75 0.51
CA SER A 80 17.59 5.49 -0.24
C SER A 80 18.42 6.75 -0.54
N ARG A 81 17.78 7.93 -0.57
CA ARG A 81 18.44 9.21 -0.87
C ARG A 81 19.20 9.79 0.33
N TYR A 82 18.89 9.36 1.56
CA TYR A 82 19.59 9.77 2.78
C TYR A 82 20.21 8.54 3.47
N PRO A 83 21.38 8.07 3.00
CA PRO A 83 22.14 7.09 3.76
C PRO A 83 22.51 7.70 5.12
N LYS A 84 22.23 6.96 6.20
CA LYS A 84 22.82 7.24 7.51
C LYS A 84 24.32 6.98 7.48
#